data_AF-A0A7S3PIZ3-F1
#
_entry.id   AF-A0A7S3PIZ3-F1
#
_cell.length_a   1.000
_cell.length_b   1.000
_cell.length_c   1.000
_cell.angle_alpha   90.00
_cell.angle_beta   90.00
_cell.angle_gamma   90.00
#
_symmetry.space_group_name_H-M   'P 1'
#
loop_
_entity.id
_entity.type
_entity.pdbx_description
1 polymer ?
#
loop_
_entity_poly.entity_id
_entity_poly.type
_entity_poly.pdbx_seq_one_letter_code
_entity_poly.pdbx_strand_id
1 'polypeptide(L)'
;LETACNVLDENPDVFAFHLKLHPGISYCQPRNSTMKLPEFQPIATAHNYGKCLKYRLGEGTYDWNYPWDLCASLYRCQDVLSCFESLQRSNLKMDNPNLLEVNGNLMLMSLPHKRPRACACFAGTALMSVPTVNRVQLEYMTPVFENVKV
;
A
#
# COMPACT_ATOMS: atom_id res chain seq x y z
N LEU A 1 6.31 15.25 -2.58
CA LEU A 1 6.29 14.26 -3.69
C LEU A 1 7.72 13.87 -4.07
N GLU A 2 8.59 14.81 -4.39
CA GLU A 2 10.03 14.56 -4.68
C GLU A 2 10.72 13.64 -3.66
N THR A 3 10.55 13.92 -2.36
CA THR A 3 11.05 13.04 -1.27
C THR A 3 10.63 11.58 -1.42
N ALA A 4 9.36 11.34 -1.74
CA ALA A 4 8.82 9.99 -1.85
C ALA A 4 9.34 9.28 -3.11
N CYS A 5 9.52 10.02 -4.22
CA CYS A 5 10.18 9.50 -5.42
C CYS A 5 11.63 9.11 -5.12
N ASN A 6 12.41 9.97 -4.46
CA ASN A 6 13.81 9.67 -4.11
C ASN A 6 13.91 8.45 -3.19
N VAL A 7 13.00 8.31 -2.21
CA VAL A 7 12.95 7.12 -1.36
C VAL A 7 12.72 5.86 -2.20
N LEU A 8 11.79 5.91 -3.16
CA LEU A 8 11.59 4.78 -4.08
C LEU A 8 12.84 4.54 -4.93
N ASP A 9 13.47 5.54 -5.51
CA ASP A 9 14.63 5.33 -6.38
C ASP A 9 15.85 4.77 -5.62
N GLU A 10 16.08 5.23 -4.38
CA GLU A 10 17.23 4.85 -3.56
C GLU A 10 17.02 3.53 -2.79
N ASN A 11 15.78 3.08 -2.58
CA ASN A 11 15.47 1.90 -1.76
C ASN A 11 14.70 0.85 -2.57
N PRO A 12 15.38 0.01 -3.38
CA PRO A 12 14.74 -0.98 -4.25
C PRO A 12 13.93 -2.04 -3.49
N ASP A 13 14.11 -2.19 -2.18
CA ASP A 13 13.31 -3.07 -1.31
C ASP A 13 11.92 -2.51 -0.97
N VAL A 14 11.70 -1.20 -1.18
CA VAL A 14 10.42 -0.51 -0.97
C VAL A 14 9.56 -0.63 -2.22
N PHE A 15 8.39 -1.23 -2.10
CA PHE A 15 7.43 -1.39 -3.19
C PHE A 15 6.59 -0.13 -3.42
N ALA A 16 6.06 0.45 -2.34
CA ALA A 16 5.17 1.59 -2.37
C ALA A 16 5.58 2.63 -1.33
N PHE A 17 5.35 3.89 -1.66
CA PHE A 17 5.39 4.99 -0.70
C PHE A 17 3.96 5.50 -0.47
N HIS A 18 3.43 5.29 0.73
CA HIS A 18 2.08 5.73 1.08
C HIS A 18 2.10 7.17 1.61
N LEU A 19 1.45 8.08 0.88
CA LEU A 19 1.30 9.49 1.29
C LEU A 19 0.20 9.65 2.35
N LYS A 20 -0.74 8.70 2.40
CA LYS A 20 -1.86 8.64 3.34
C LYS A 20 -1.50 8.07 4.72
N LEU A 21 -0.36 7.38 4.85
CA LEU A 21 0.02 6.70 6.09
C LEU A 21 1.01 7.53 6.92
N HIS A 22 0.90 7.38 8.23
CA HIS A 22 1.74 8.00 9.25
C HIS A 22 1.69 7.13 10.51
N PRO A 23 2.77 6.99 11.31
CA PRO A 23 2.80 6.08 12.48
C PRO A 23 1.68 6.27 13.51
N GLY A 24 1.09 7.47 13.58
CA GLY A 24 -0.06 7.74 14.43
C GLY A 24 -1.39 7.19 13.92
N ILE A 25 -1.46 6.64 12.70
CA ILE A 25 -2.67 6.04 12.14
C ILE A 25 -2.76 4.58 12.58
N SER A 26 -3.56 4.34 13.63
CA SER A 26 -3.73 3.03 14.25
C SER A 26 -5.14 2.45 14.09
N TYR A 27 -5.98 3.04 13.24
CA TYR A 27 -7.38 2.63 13.08
C TYR A 27 -7.78 2.52 11.60
N CYS A 28 -8.33 1.37 11.22
CA CYS A 28 -8.80 1.08 9.86
C CYS A 28 -10.30 1.36 9.77
N GLN A 29 -10.67 2.44 9.09
CA GLN A 29 -12.06 2.85 8.95
C GLN A 29 -12.93 1.81 8.21
N PRO A 30 -12.51 1.22 7.07
CA PRO A 30 -13.33 0.22 6.37
C PRO A 30 -13.62 -1.04 7.19
N ARG A 31 -12.73 -1.40 8.11
CA ARG A 31 -12.86 -2.58 8.99
C ARG A 31 -13.42 -2.25 10.36
N ASN A 32 -13.63 -0.96 10.68
CA ASN A 32 -14.08 -0.48 11.98
C ASN A 32 -13.26 -1.10 13.13
N SER A 33 -11.94 -1.18 12.98
CA SER A 33 -11.06 -1.95 13.86
C SER A 33 -9.69 -1.29 14.03
N THR A 34 -9.06 -1.52 15.18
CA THR A 34 -7.69 -1.09 15.42
C THR A 34 -6.70 -1.90 14.58
N MET A 35 -5.63 -1.25 14.15
CA MET A 35 -4.57 -1.86 13.38
C MET A 35 -3.38 -2.17 14.26
N LYS A 36 -2.73 -3.30 14.02
CA LYS A 36 -1.38 -3.55 14.51
C LYS A 36 -0.43 -2.72 13.64
N LEU A 37 0.35 -1.84 14.27
CA LEU A 37 1.41 -1.11 13.59
C LEU A 37 2.60 -2.04 13.31
N PRO A 38 3.29 -1.89 12.17
CA PRO A 38 4.52 -2.62 11.90
C PRO A 38 5.69 -2.00 12.68
N GLU A 39 6.85 -2.66 12.65
CA GLU A 39 8.08 -2.07 13.17
C GLU A 39 8.63 -1.04 12.17
N PHE A 40 8.82 0.20 12.62
CA PHE A 40 9.29 1.28 11.77
C PHE A 40 10.81 1.40 11.81
N GLN A 41 11.43 1.43 10.64
CA GLN A 41 12.85 1.66 10.46
C GLN A 41 13.05 3.03 9.79
N PRO A 42 13.88 3.94 10.36
CA PRO A 42 14.19 5.20 9.71
C PRO A 42 14.93 4.95 8.40
N ILE A 43 14.53 5.69 7.35
CA ILE A 43 15.28 5.73 6.10
C ILE A 43 16.29 6.85 6.22
N ALA A 44 17.58 6.51 6.13
CA ALA A 44 18.64 7.51 6.06
C ALA A 44 18.57 8.17 4.68
N THR A 45 17.96 9.34 4.59
CA THR A 45 17.94 10.13 3.37
C THR A 45 19.24 10.93 3.30
N ALA A 46 19.96 10.87 2.18
CA ALA A 46 21.19 11.66 1.97
C ALA A 46 20.93 13.19 1.97
N HIS A 47 19.67 13.56 1.91
CA HIS A 47 19.18 14.92 1.79
C HIS A 47 18.19 15.21 2.93
N ASN A 48 18.10 16.47 3.38
CA ASN A 48 17.17 16.96 4.43
C ASN A 48 15.68 16.90 4.03
N TYR A 49 15.32 16.01 3.12
CA TYR A 49 13.94 15.68 2.81
C TYR A 49 13.32 15.06 4.07
N GLY A 50 12.10 15.48 4.43
CA GLY A 50 11.51 15.19 5.74
C GLY A 50 11.64 13.72 6.18
N LYS A 51 11.71 13.49 7.49
CA LYS A 51 11.92 12.17 8.09
C LYS A 51 10.95 11.13 7.48
N CYS A 52 11.50 10.07 6.90
CA CYS A 52 10.75 8.95 6.31
C CYS A 52 10.98 7.66 7.10
N LEU A 53 10.00 6.78 7.08
CA LEU A 53 10.06 5.46 7.69
C LEU A 53 9.79 4.41 6.64
N LYS A 54 10.48 3.28 6.74
CA LYS A 54 10.12 2.04 6.05
C LYS A 54 9.66 1.01 7.05
N TYR A 55 8.83 0.09 6.59
CA TYR A 55 8.33 -1.03 7.38
C TYR A 55 8.14 -2.24 6.49
N ARG A 56 8.20 -3.44 7.07
CA ARG A 56 8.03 -4.68 6.30
C ARG A 56 6.57 -5.07 6.16
N LEU A 57 6.23 -5.59 4.99
CA LEU A 57 4.95 -6.23 4.74
C LEU A 57 4.80 -7.48 5.62
N GLY A 58 3.59 -7.68 6.14
CA GLY A 58 3.22 -8.77 7.05
C GLY A 58 3.40 -8.45 8.54
N GLU A 59 4.07 -7.36 8.92
CA GLU A 59 4.28 -7.02 10.34
C GLU A 59 3.07 -6.28 10.95
N GLY A 60 2.42 -5.44 10.15
CA GLY A 60 1.19 -4.71 10.50
C GLY A 60 -0.08 -5.39 9.99
N THR A 61 -1.24 -4.77 10.23
CA THR A 61 -2.53 -5.24 9.71
C THR A 61 -3.26 -4.18 8.90
N TYR A 62 -4.20 -4.64 8.06
CA TYR A 62 -5.07 -3.79 7.24
C TYR A 62 -4.27 -2.82 6.35
N ASP A 63 -4.45 -1.50 6.49
CA ASP A 63 -3.78 -0.50 5.64
C ASP A 63 -2.24 -0.60 5.73
N TRP A 64 -1.70 -1.03 6.87
CA TRP A 64 -0.26 -1.27 7.03
C TRP A 64 0.25 -2.54 6.37
N ASN A 65 -0.65 -3.38 5.83
CA ASN A 65 -0.33 -4.57 5.06
C ASN A 65 -1.08 -4.59 3.72
N TYR A 66 -1.32 -3.40 3.14
CA TYR A 66 -2.03 -3.22 1.87
C TYR A 66 -1.15 -2.42 0.88
N PRO A 67 -0.08 -3.03 0.35
CA PRO A 67 0.90 -2.35 -0.50
C PRO A 67 0.34 -1.82 -1.82
N TRP A 68 -0.70 -2.45 -2.37
CA TRP A 68 -1.26 -2.09 -3.68
C TRP A 68 -2.62 -1.40 -3.52
N ASP A 69 -2.64 -0.11 -3.78
CA ASP A 69 -3.77 0.78 -3.55
C ASP A 69 -3.84 1.79 -4.69
N LEU A 70 -5.05 2.09 -5.14
CA LEU A 70 -5.31 3.04 -6.22
C LEU A 70 -5.46 4.48 -5.69
N CYS A 71 -5.28 4.71 -4.38
CA CYS A 71 -5.31 6.02 -3.76
C CYS A 71 -4.03 6.37 -2.99
N ALA A 72 -3.65 7.65 -3.09
CA ALA A 72 -2.68 8.34 -2.23
C ALA A 72 -1.36 7.56 -1.94
N SER A 73 -0.88 6.83 -2.93
CA SER A 73 0.34 6.01 -2.88
C SER A 73 1.15 6.21 -4.15
N LEU A 74 2.47 6.12 -4.05
CA LEU A 74 3.39 6.24 -5.16
C LEU A 74 4.13 4.91 -5.38
N TYR A 75 4.40 4.64 -6.65
CA TYR A 75 5.00 3.41 -7.14
C TYR A 75 6.00 3.73 -8.24
N ARG A 76 7.00 2.87 -8.42
CA ARG A 76 7.81 2.93 -9.65
C ARG A 76 6.97 2.43 -10.82
N CYS A 77 7.12 3.06 -11.98
CA CYS A 77 6.39 2.68 -13.18
C CYS A 77 6.63 1.20 -13.54
N GLN A 78 7.87 0.73 -13.43
CA GLN A 78 8.23 -0.66 -13.73
C GLN A 78 7.55 -1.67 -12.79
N ASP A 79 7.38 -1.34 -11.51
CA ASP A 79 6.70 -2.20 -10.55
C ASP A 79 5.21 -2.31 -10.87
N VAL A 80 4.57 -1.18 -11.22
CA VAL A 80 3.18 -1.13 -11.68
C VAL A 80 2.97 -2.00 -12.92
N LEU A 81 3.79 -1.81 -13.96
CA LEU A 81 3.71 -2.60 -15.19
C LEU A 81 3.88 -4.10 -14.90
N SER A 82 4.85 -4.45 -14.06
CA SER A 82 5.08 -5.85 -13.66
C SER A 82 3.88 -6.46 -12.92
N CYS A 83 3.19 -5.67 -12.10
CA CYS A 83 1.96 -6.08 -11.44
C CYS A 83 0.83 -6.34 -12.45
N PHE A 84 0.60 -5.42 -13.38
CA PHE A 84 -0.41 -5.60 -14.43
C PHE A 84 -0.14 -6.83 -15.30
N GLU A 85 1.10 -7.02 -15.77
CA GLU A 85 1.46 -8.22 -16.54
C GLU A 85 1.21 -9.51 -15.75
N SER A 86 1.53 -9.51 -14.45
CA SER A 86 1.37 -10.69 -13.59
C SER A 86 -0.11 -11.01 -13.35
N LEU A 87 -0.95 -9.98 -13.18
CA LEU A 87 -2.40 -10.13 -13.04
C LEU A 87 -3.04 -10.63 -14.34
N GLN A 88 -2.61 -10.11 -15.50
CA GLN A 88 -3.05 -10.57 -16.82
C GLN A 88 -2.73 -12.06 -17.03
N ARG A 89 -1.49 -12.48 -16.72
CA ARG A 89 -1.09 -13.89 -16.81
C ARG A 89 -1.87 -14.81 -15.87
N SER A 90 -2.32 -14.29 -14.74
CA SER A 90 -3.09 -15.05 -13.74
C SER A 90 -4.58 -15.18 -14.08
N ASN A 91 -5.04 -14.57 -15.19
CA ASN A 91 -6.45 -14.54 -15.62
C ASN A 91 -7.40 -14.00 -14.52
N LEU A 92 -6.90 -13.11 -13.66
CA LEU A 92 -7.69 -12.44 -12.63
C LEU A 92 -8.40 -11.22 -13.22
N LYS A 93 -9.63 -10.96 -12.78
CA LYS A 93 -10.40 -9.80 -13.23
C LYS A 93 -9.80 -8.49 -12.69
N MET A 94 -9.76 -7.48 -13.56
CA MET A 94 -9.26 -6.13 -13.27
C MET A 94 -10.21 -5.04 -13.80
N ASP A 95 -11.45 -5.42 -14.13
CA ASP A 95 -12.50 -4.56 -14.69
C ASP A 95 -13.16 -3.65 -13.62
N ASN A 96 -12.78 -3.80 -12.36
CA ASN A 96 -13.25 -3.00 -11.23
C ASN A 96 -12.05 -2.57 -10.38
N PRO A 97 -11.97 -1.29 -9.94
CA PRO A 97 -10.87 -0.80 -9.11
C PRO A 97 -10.68 -1.61 -7.82
N ASN A 98 -11.76 -2.01 -7.14
CA ASN A 98 -11.66 -2.82 -5.93
C ASN A 98 -11.12 -4.23 -6.22
N LEU A 99 -11.50 -4.82 -7.37
CA LEU A 99 -10.95 -6.12 -7.79
C LEU A 99 -9.47 -6.00 -8.14
N LEU A 100 -9.08 -4.91 -8.82
CA LEU A 100 -7.67 -4.61 -9.12
C LEU A 100 -6.85 -4.48 -7.83
N GLU A 101 -7.37 -3.80 -6.82
CA GLU A 101 -6.71 -3.69 -5.52
C GLU A 101 -6.57 -5.04 -4.82
N VAL A 102 -7.68 -5.77 -4.65
CA VAL A 102 -7.68 -7.06 -3.94
C VAL A 102 -6.79 -8.07 -4.63
N ASN A 103 -6.92 -8.22 -5.95
CA ASN A 103 -6.11 -9.17 -6.71
C ASN A 103 -4.63 -8.79 -6.72
N GLY A 104 -4.31 -7.48 -6.83
CA GLY A 104 -2.94 -6.99 -6.76
C GLY A 104 -2.28 -7.28 -5.41
N ASN A 105 -2.99 -7.07 -4.30
CA ASN A 105 -2.47 -7.40 -2.96
C ASN A 105 -2.27 -8.91 -2.77
N LEU A 106 -3.26 -9.74 -3.16
CA LEU A 106 -3.14 -11.20 -3.06
C LEU A 106 -1.92 -11.70 -3.85
N MET A 107 -1.76 -11.20 -5.07
CA MET A 107 -0.60 -11.53 -5.89
C MET A 107 0.70 -11.11 -5.22
N LEU A 108 0.83 -9.86 -4.76
CA LEU A 108 2.05 -9.38 -4.10
C LEU A 108 2.43 -10.19 -2.86
N MET A 109 1.44 -10.57 -2.05
CA MET A 109 1.66 -11.39 -0.86
C MET A 109 2.05 -12.83 -1.20
N SER A 110 1.70 -13.32 -2.39
CA SER A 110 2.07 -14.66 -2.87
C SER A 110 3.48 -14.73 -3.48
N LEU A 111 4.12 -13.59 -3.77
CA LEU A 111 5.42 -13.57 -4.44
C LEU A 111 6.55 -14.11 -3.54
N PRO A 112 7.51 -14.87 -4.11
CA PRO A 112 8.63 -15.41 -3.37
C PRO A 112 9.48 -14.32 -2.72
N HIS A 113 10.23 -14.69 -1.66
CA HIS A 113 11.02 -13.80 -0.79
C HIS A 113 12.04 -12.87 -1.47
N LYS A 114 12.26 -12.98 -2.79
CA LYS A 114 13.27 -12.22 -3.55
C LYS A 114 12.77 -10.88 -4.13
N ARG A 115 11.55 -10.44 -3.80
CA ARG A 115 10.94 -9.19 -4.30
C ARG A 115 10.77 -8.14 -3.19
N PRO A 116 10.51 -6.86 -3.52
CA PRO A 116 10.34 -5.80 -2.52
C PRO A 116 9.37 -6.22 -1.41
N ARG A 117 9.81 -6.08 -0.16
CA ARG A 117 9.06 -6.52 1.04
C ARG A 117 8.76 -5.38 1.99
N ALA A 118 9.02 -4.15 1.58
CA ALA A 118 8.76 -2.99 2.41
C ALA A 118 7.82 -2.01 1.73
N CYS A 119 7.17 -1.20 2.55
CA CYS A 119 6.55 0.05 2.12
C CYS A 119 7.13 1.19 2.96
N ALA A 120 6.95 2.42 2.50
CA ALA A 120 7.46 3.61 3.16
C ALA A 120 6.36 4.65 3.38
N CYS A 121 6.55 5.52 4.37
CA CYS A 121 5.67 6.64 4.67
C CYS A 121 6.46 7.79 5.32
N PHE A 122 5.79 8.93 5.53
CA PHE A 122 6.37 10.04 6.29
C PHE A 122 6.30 9.78 7.80
N ALA A 123 7.36 10.18 8.52
CA ALA A 123 7.46 10.00 9.97
C ALA A 123 6.75 11.11 10.77
N GLY A 124 6.70 12.33 10.24
CA GLY A 124 6.36 13.53 11.02
C GLY A 124 4.97 14.11 10.78
N THR A 125 4.41 13.98 9.57
CA THR A 125 3.09 14.51 9.25
C THR A 125 2.49 13.70 8.11
N ALA A 126 1.26 13.21 8.29
CA ALA A 126 0.49 12.67 7.17
C ALA A 126 0.24 13.81 6.18
N LEU A 127 0.69 13.65 4.93
CA LEU A 127 0.45 14.67 3.90
C LEU A 127 -1.02 14.72 3.46
N MET A 128 -1.73 13.61 3.65
CA MET A 128 -3.13 13.46 3.26
C MET A 128 -3.84 12.58 4.28
N SER A 129 -5.07 12.94 4.60
CA SER A 129 -6.01 12.04 5.26
C SER A 129 -7.00 11.55 4.21
N VAL A 130 -7.14 10.23 4.08
CA VAL A 130 -8.11 9.61 3.17
C VAL A 130 -9.23 9.01 4.04
N PRO A 131 -10.32 9.75 4.30
CA PRO A 131 -11.51 9.15 4.88
C PRO A 131 -12.11 8.21 3.85
N THR A 132 -11.99 6.91 4.08
CA THR A 132 -12.60 5.90 3.21
C THR A 132 -14.11 5.90 3.44
N VAL A 133 -14.84 6.61 2.59
CA VAL A 133 -16.27 6.39 2.41
C VAL A 133 -16.41 5.43 1.23
N ASN A 134 -16.85 4.20 1.50
CA ASN A 134 -17.03 3.13 0.49
C ASN A 134 -18.24 3.40 -0.43
N ARG A 135 -18.39 4.65 -0.91
CA ARG A 135 -19.48 5.07 -1.80
C ARG A 135 -19.51 4.21 -3.05
N VAL A 136 -18.36 3.84 -3.60
CA VAL A 136 -18.33 2.97 -4.80
C VAL A 136 -18.96 1.60 -4.52
N GLN A 137 -18.67 0.99 -3.37
CA GLN A 137 -19.25 -0.32 -3.02
C GLN A 137 -20.74 -0.22 -2.72
N LEU A 138 -21.16 0.87 -2.06
CA LEU A 138 -22.55 1.10 -1.65
C LEU A 138 -23.45 1.57 -2.80
N GLU A 139 -22.95 2.46 -3.66
CA GLU A 139 -23.72 3.09 -4.74
C GLU A 139 -23.72 2.25 -6.02
N TYR A 140 -22.65 1.48 -6.29
CA TYR A 140 -22.56 0.64 -7.49
C TYR A 140 -22.73 -0.87 -7.19
N MET A 141 -23.07 -1.25 -5.95
CA MET A 141 -23.28 -2.63 -5.51
C MET A 141 -22.12 -3.58 -5.89
N THR A 142 -20.88 -3.18 -5.61
CA THR A 142 -19.69 -4.02 -5.86
C THR A 142 -18.99 -4.40 -4.54
N PRO A 143 -19.61 -5.21 -3.66
CA PRO A 143 -18.99 -5.62 -2.41
C PRO A 143 -17.85 -6.60 -2.68
N VAL A 144 -16.67 -6.33 -2.12
CA VAL A 144 -15.51 -7.25 -2.23
C VAL A 144 -15.24 -7.98 -0.93
N PHE A 145 -15.84 -7.53 0.18
CA PHE A 145 -15.57 -8.05 1.52
C PHE A 145 -16.52 -9.16 2.00
N GLU A 146 -17.58 -9.50 1.25
CA GLU A 146 -18.56 -10.51 1.68
C GLU A 146 -18.06 -11.96 1.53
N ASN A 147 -17.05 -12.21 0.69
CA ASN A 147 -16.61 -13.57 0.34
C ASN A 147 -15.11 -13.87 0.60
N VAL A 148 -14.36 -12.94 1.18
CA VAL A 148 -12.94 -13.16 1.51
C VAL A 148 -12.82 -13.44 3.00
N LYS A 149 -12.80 -14.72 3.38
CA LYS A 149 -12.29 -15.13 4.70
C LYS A 149 -10.78 -14.88 4.69
N VAL A 150 -10.36 -13.90 5.50
CA VAL A 150 -8.94 -13.69 5.86
C VAL A 150 -8.51 -14.80 6.81
#